data_AF-A0A1T4SL57-F1
#
_entry.id   AF-A0A1T4SL57-F1
#
_cell.length_a   1.000
_cell.length_b   1.000
_cell.length_c   1.000
_cell.angle_alpha   90.00
_cell.angle_beta   90.00
_cell.angle_gamma   90.00
#
_symmetry.space_group_name_H-M   'P 1'
#
loop_
_entity.id
_entity.type
_entity.pdbx_description
1 polymer ?
#
loop_
_entity_poly.entity_id
_entity_poly.type
_entity_poly.pdbx_seq_one_letter_code
_entity_poly.pdbx_strand_id
1 'polypeptide(L)'
;MSFFRRKIIRDEKTKQLVYRHTEGMKTTEYKPEQIFHIPGLGFDGVKGLSPIAMAREAIGLALATEEFGARFFGNGARPGGILEHPGVVKDPEKLRKSWEEVYKGLQNSHKIAVLEEGMKYHEIGIPPEDAQFLEIRQFQLNEICRIFRVPPHLVGDLTRATFSNIEHQSIEFVVHTIRPWLVRWEQAITKCLFREGEFDEDLFTALVEEIRVK
;
A
#
# COMPACT_ATOMS: atom_id res chain seq x y z
N MET A 1 0.70 7.37 -19.01
CA MET A 1 0.91 5.96 -18.60
C MET A 1 -0.20 5.12 -19.22
N SER A 2 0.11 4.28 -20.22
CA SER A 2 -0.88 3.40 -20.85
C SER A 2 -1.25 2.30 -19.86
N PHE A 3 -2.48 2.31 -19.33
CA PHE A 3 -2.98 1.24 -18.48
C PHE A 3 -3.28 0.02 -19.37
N PHE A 4 -2.36 -0.93 -19.43
CA PHE A 4 -2.65 -2.25 -19.98
C PHE A 4 -3.83 -2.89 -19.23
N ARG A 5 -4.98 -3.03 -19.89
CA ARG A 5 -6.15 -3.69 -19.32
C ARG A 5 -6.14 -5.17 -19.72
N ARG A 6 -5.76 -6.02 -18.78
CA ARG A 6 -5.93 -7.49 -18.87
C ARG A 6 -7.27 -7.88 -18.27
N LYS A 7 -8.09 -8.60 -19.03
CA LYS A 7 -9.35 -9.18 -18.54
C LYS A 7 -9.31 -10.69 -18.72
N ILE A 8 -9.72 -11.40 -17.67
CA ILE A 8 -9.88 -12.84 -17.66
C ILE A 8 -11.37 -13.10 -17.53
N ILE A 9 -11.91 -13.93 -18.41
CA ILE A 9 -13.33 -14.26 -18.49
C ILE A 9 -13.43 -15.78 -18.54
N ARG A 10 -14.45 -16.35 -17.90
CA ARG A 10 -14.81 -17.75 -18.12
C ARG A 10 -15.93 -17.81 -19.16
N ASP A 11 -15.70 -18.52 -20.25
CA ASP A 11 -16.71 -18.73 -21.28
C ASP A 11 -17.89 -19.54 -20.71
N GLU A 12 -19.12 -19.10 -20.95
CA GLU A 12 -20.31 -19.73 -20.35
C GLU A 12 -20.61 -21.12 -20.92
N LYS A 13 -20.23 -21.39 -22.17
CA LYS A 13 -20.50 -22.65 -22.87
C LYS A 13 -19.38 -23.66 -22.66
N THR A 14 -18.13 -23.25 -22.86
CA THR A 14 -16.98 -24.16 -22.75
C THR A 14 -16.43 -24.26 -21.33
N LYS A 15 -16.81 -23.34 -20.44
CA LYS A 15 -16.27 -23.18 -19.07
C LYS A 15 -14.74 -22.95 -19.02
N GLN A 16 -14.10 -22.74 -20.17
CA GLN A 16 -12.68 -22.45 -20.28
C GLN A 16 -12.41 -20.96 -20.03
N LEU A 17 -11.17 -20.65 -19.63
CA LEU A 17 -10.73 -19.27 -19.43
C LEU A 17 -10.35 -18.63 -20.78
N VAL A 18 -10.69 -17.37 -20.95
CA VAL A 18 -10.29 -16.54 -22.09
C VAL A 18 -9.57 -15.31 -21.58
N TYR A 19 -8.39 -15.05 -22.12
CA TYR A 19 -7.53 -13.95 -21.72
C TYR A 19 -7.57 -12.87 -22.78
N ARG A 20 -7.96 -11.66 -22.39
CA ARG A 20 -8.05 -10.52 -23.29
C ARG A 20 -7.05 -9.46 -22.87
N HIS A 21 -6.18 -9.09 -23.79
CA HIS A 21 -5.19 -8.03 -23.64
C HIS A 21 -5.58 -6.85 -24.53
N THR A 22 -5.68 -5.65 -23.97
CA THR A 22 -5.97 -4.43 -24.74
C THR A 22 -4.81 -3.47 -24.66
N GLU A 23 -4.29 -3.09 -25.82
CA GLU A 23 -3.21 -2.11 -25.99
C GLU A 23 -3.68 -1.05 -26.98
N GLY A 24 -3.94 0.16 -26.48
CA GLY A 24 -4.59 1.21 -27.26
C GLY A 24 -6.00 0.79 -27.73
N MET A 25 -6.23 0.81 -29.04
CA MET A 25 -7.48 0.34 -29.67
C MET A 25 -7.46 -1.14 -30.06
N LYS A 26 -6.32 -1.82 -29.96
CA LYS A 26 -6.20 -3.22 -30.37
C LYS A 26 -6.47 -4.14 -29.18
N THR A 27 -7.37 -5.10 -29.39
CA THR A 27 -7.67 -6.15 -28.42
C THR A 27 -7.24 -7.49 -29.00
N THR A 28 -6.36 -8.20 -28.28
CA THR A 28 -5.92 -9.55 -28.62
C THR A 28 -6.47 -10.54 -27.60
N GLU A 29 -6.99 -11.66 -28.08
CA GLU A 29 -7.46 -12.77 -27.25
C GLU A 29 -6.46 -13.93 -27.29
N TYR A 30 -6.25 -14.54 -26.15
CA TYR A 30 -5.37 -15.69 -25.96
C TYR A 30 -6.15 -16.83 -25.33
N LYS A 31 -5.88 -18.04 -25.83
CA LYS A 31 -6.41 -19.29 -25.27
C LYS A 31 -5.66 -19.66 -23.98
N PRO A 32 -6.22 -20.53 -23.12
CA PRO A 32 -5.57 -20.98 -21.89
C PRO A 32 -4.14 -21.49 -22.09
N GLU A 33 -3.87 -22.19 -23.20
CA GLU A 33 -2.58 -22.82 -23.46
C GLU A 33 -1.48 -21.78 -23.79
N GLN A 34 -1.87 -20.55 -24.12
CA GLN A 34 -0.96 -19.48 -24.50
C GLN A 34 -0.57 -18.57 -23.33
N ILE A 35 -1.21 -18.74 -22.17
CA ILE A 35 -1.01 -17.86 -21.00
C ILE A 35 -0.73 -18.71 -19.76
N PHE A 36 0.45 -18.52 -19.18
CA PHE A 36 0.75 -19.01 -17.85
C PHE A 36 0.02 -18.16 -16.80
N HIS A 37 -1.02 -18.71 -16.18
CA HIS A 37 -1.86 -17.99 -15.22
C HIS A 37 -1.85 -18.66 -13.84
N ILE A 38 -1.41 -17.92 -12.83
CA ILE A 38 -1.45 -18.35 -11.44
C ILE A 38 -2.48 -17.49 -10.68
N PRO A 39 -3.70 -17.99 -10.43
CA PRO A 39 -4.68 -17.23 -9.67
C PRO A 39 -4.27 -17.18 -8.18
N GLY A 40 -4.38 -15.99 -7.57
CA GLY A 40 -4.37 -15.88 -6.11
C GLY A 40 -5.62 -16.51 -5.47
N LEU A 41 -5.76 -16.39 -4.15
CA LEU A 41 -6.96 -16.84 -3.44
C LEU A 41 -8.20 -16.13 -4.02
N GLY A 42 -9.23 -16.86 -4.43
CA GLY A 42 -10.46 -16.30 -4.98
C GLY A 42 -11.60 -17.32 -4.97
N PHE A 43 -12.83 -16.85 -5.20
CA PHE A 43 -14.03 -17.68 -5.09
C PHE A 43 -14.51 -18.26 -6.44
N ASP A 44 -14.12 -17.64 -7.55
CA ASP A 44 -14.59 -18.00 -8.90
C ASP A 44 -13.58 -18.84 -9.70
N GLY A 45 -12.35 -18.99 -9.19
CA GLY A 45 -11.24 -19.66 -9.90
C GLY A 45 -10.82 -18.94 -11.19
N VAL A 46 -11.20 -17.67 -11.38
CA VAL A 46 -10.86 -16.84 -12.53
C VAL A 46 -9.83 -15.78 -12.12
N LYS A 47 -10.09 -15.07 -11.00
CA LYS A 47 -9.19 -14.04 -10.47
C LYS A 47 -8.95 -14.23 -8.98
N GLY A 48 -7.70 -14.01 -8.57
CA GLY A 48 -7.39 -13.84 -7.16
C GLY A 48 -7.95 -12.52 -6.63
N LEU A 49 -8.36 -12.52 -5.36
CA LEU A 49 -8.59 -11.32 -4.56
C LEU A 49 -7.32 -10.49 -4.55
N SER A 50 -7.46 -9.19 -4.81
CA SER A 50 -6.35 -8.25 -4.69
C SER A 50 -6.14 -7.91 -3.21
N PRO A 51 -4.95 -8.18 -2.63
CA PRO A 51 -4.65 -7.78 -1.26
C PRO A 51 -4.81 -6.27 -1.04
N ILE A 52 -4.42 -5.46 -2.04
CA ILE A 52 -4.60 -4.00 -2.02
C ILE A 52 -6.08 -3.63 -2.00
N ALA A 53 -6.92 -4.30 -2.80
CA ALA A 53 -8.36 -4.01 -2.82
C ALA A 53 -9.02 -4.40 -1.49
N MET A 54 -8.63 -5.52 -0.89
CA MET A 54 -9.12 -5.93 0.43
C MET A 54 -8.70 -4.96 1.54
N ALA A 55 -7.53 -4.34 1.38
CA ALA A 55 -6.90 -3.44 2.33
C ALA A 55 -7.10 -1.95 2.04
N ARG A 56 -7.97 -1.60 1.07
CA ARG A 56 -8.01 -0.26 0.49
C ARG A 56 -8.17 0.83 1.54
N GLU A 57 -9.03 0.62 2.53
CA GLU A 57 -9.30 1.60 3.59
C GLU A 57 -8.12 1.74 4.55
N ALA A 58 -7.46 0.64 4.95
CA ALA A 58 -6.25 0.68 5.76
C ALA A 58 -5.09 1.40 5.06
N ILE A 59 -4.89 1.12 3.76
CA ILE A 59 -3.89 1.81 2.93
C ILE A 59 -4.25 3.28 2.76
N GLY A 60 -5.53 3.59 2.53
CA GLY A 60 -6.02 4.96 2.41
C GLY A 60 -5.79 5.76 3.69
N LEU A 61 -6.06 5.15 4.84
CA LEU A 61 -5.79 5.75 6.15
C LEU A 61 -4.29 6.00 6.35
N ALA A 62 -3.43 5.05 5.97
CA ALA A 62 -1.98 5.21 6.05
C ALA A 62 -1.45 6.37 5.20
N LEU A 63 -1.94 6.51 3.97
CA LEU A 63 -1.59 7.62 3.09
C LEU A 63 -2.06 8.97 3.65
N ALA A 64 -3.30 9.02 4.18
CA ALA A 64 -3.86 10.23 4.77
C ALA A 64 -3.08 10.66 6.03
N THR A 65 -2.71 9.72 6.89
CA THR A 65 -1.89 9.98 8.09
C THR A 65 -0.49 10.45 7.70
N GLU A 66 0.13 9.86 6.69
CA GLU A 66 1.43 10.32 6.21
C GLU A 66 1.37 11.74 5.65
N GLU A 67 0.35 12.05 4.84
CA GLU A 67 0.13 13.39 4.31
C GLU A 67 -0.14 14.41 5.43
N PHE A 68 -0.96 14.03 6.41
CA PHE A 68 -1.21 14.87 7.58
C PHE A 68 0.08 15.18 8.32
N GLY A 69 0.90 14.17 8.64
CA GLY A 69 2.17 14.36 9.33
C GLY A 69 3.13 15.24 8.55
N ALA A 70 3.28 15.00 7.24
CA ALA A 70 4.13 15.80 6.37
C ALA A 70 3.72 17.28 6.36
N ARG A 71 2.41 17.56 6.30
CA ARG A 71 1.87 18.93 6.36
C ARG A 71 2.04 19.55 7.75
N PHE A 72 1.74 18.80 8.80
CA PHE A 72 1.83 19.26 10.18
C PHE A 72 3.27 19.64 10.55
N PHE A 73 4.23 18.73 10.34
CA PHE A 73 5.64 19.00 10.62
C PHE A 73 6.24 20.01 9.62
N GLY A 74 5.83 19.99 8.35
CA GLY A 74 6.26 20.98 7.35
C GLY A 74 5.83 22.42 7.69
N ASN A 75 4.75 22.59 8.45
CA ASN A 75 4.29 23.86 9.00
C ASN A 75 4.88 24.19 10.38
N GLY A 76 5.90 23.47 10.83
CA GLY A 76 6.56 23.72 12.11
C GLY A 76 5.78 23.19 13.32
N ALA A 77 4.98 22.14 13.14
CA ALA A 77 4.15 21.53 14.18
C ALA A 77 3.16 22.51 14.85
N ARG A 78 2.80 23.58 14.13
CA ARG A 78 1.81 24.55 14.59
C ARG A 78 0.42 24.14 14.15
N PRO A 79 -0.53 24.00 15.08
CA PRO A 79 -1.92 23.85 14.72
C PRO A 79 -2.45 25.14 14.06
N GLY A 80 -3.59 25.02 13.38
CA GLY A 80 -4.27 26.19 12.82
C GLY A 80 -4.66 27.20 13.91
N GLY A 81 -5.06 28.39 13.49
CA GLY A 81 -5.52 29.42 14.43
C GLY A 81 -6.63 30.27 13.84
N ILE A 82 -7.34 30.96 14.73
CA ILE A 82 -8.41 31.87 14.40
C ILE A 82 -7.86 33.30 14.48
N LEU A 83 -7.88 34.01 13.37
CA LEU A 83 -7.67 35.46 13.32
C LEU A 83 -8.99 36.16 13.61
N GLU A 84 -9.09 36.74 14.80
CA GLU A 84 -10.25 37.53 15.22
C GLU A 84 -9.98 39.01 14.94
N HIS A 85 -10.90 39.64 14.21
CA HIS A 85 -10.88 41.08 13.95
C HIS A 85 -12.10 41.74 14.61
N PRO A 86 -11.93 42.84 15.36
CA PRO A 86 -13.02 43.47 16.14
C PRO A 86 -14.09 44.17 15.28
N GLY A 87 -13.80 44.45 14.00
CA GLY A 87 -14.72 45.07 13.05
C GLY A 87 -14.98 44.23 11.80
N VAL A 88 -15.53 44.86 10.75
CA VAL A 88 -15.83 44.16 9.48
C VAL A 88 -14.56 44.03 8.62
N VAL A 89 -14.18 42.79 8.30
CA VAL A 89 -13.09 42.51 7.37
C VAL A 89 -13.58 42.69 5.94
N LYS A 90 -13.05 43.71 5.24
CA LYS A 90 -13.44 44.03 3.84
C LYS A 90 -12.98 42.98 2.83
N ASP A 91 -11.83 42.34 3.07
CA ASP A 91 -11.26 41.33 2.18
C ASP A 91 -10.57 40.21 2.99
N PRO A 92 -11.33 39.16 3.37
CA PRO A 92 -10.82 38.07 4.21
C PRO A 92 -9.75 37.22 3.51
N GLU A 93 -9.87 37.01 2.19
CA GLU A 93 -8.93 36.16 1.45
C GLU A 93 -7.56 36.83 1.30
N LYS A 94 -7.53 38.15 1.10
CA LYS A 94 -6.28 38.89 1.06
C LYS A 94 -5.57 38.87 2.41
N LEU A 95 -6.31 39.05 3.51
CA LEU A 95 -5.77 38.97 4.87
C LEU A 95 -5.21 37.58 5.18
N ARG A 96 -5.93 36.53 4.79
CA ARG A 96 -5.48 35.14 4.96
C ARG A 96 -4.21 34.87 4.16
N LYS A 97 -4.13 35.31 2.91
CA LYS A 97 -2.92 35.16 2.08
C LYS A 97 -1.73 35.90 2.65
N SER A 98 -1.88 37.15 3.09
CA SER A 98 -0.77 37.89 3.72
C SER A 98 -0.28 37.22 5.00
N TRP A 99 -1.19 36.64 5.78
CA TRP A 99 -0.82 35.86 6.96
C TRP A 99 -0.06 34.58 6.59
N GLU A 100 -0.56 33.82 5.62
CA GLU A 100 0.10 32.61 5.15
C GLU A 100 1.48 32.91 4.54
N GLU A 101 1.66 33.98 3.76
CA GLU A 101 2.96 34.34 3.18
C GLU A 101 4.02 34.64 4.24
N VAL A 102 3.63 35.28 5.34
CA VAL A 102 4.58 35.70 6.37
C VAL A 102 4.86 34.58 7.37
N TYR A 103 3.89 33.72 7.68
CA TYR A 103 3.97 32.80 8.82
C TYR A 103 3.87 31.30 8.46
N LYS A 104 3.53 30.95 7.22
CA LYS A 104 3.46 29.54 6.79
C LYS A 104 4.85 28.98 6.51
N GLY A 105 5.03 27.70 6.84
CA GLY A 105 6.23 26.93 6.55
C GLY A 105 7.35 27.10 7.58
N LEU A 106 8.24 26.11 7.59
CA LEU A 106 9.31 25.97 8.58
C LEU A 106 10.24 27.19 8.67
N GLN A 107 10.53 27.87 7.57
CA GLN A 107 11.43 29.04 7.55
C GLN A 107 10.87 30.27 8.27
N ASN A 108 9.54 30.34 8.40
CA ASN A 108 8.82 31.44 9.02
C ASN A 108 8.42 31.16 10.48
N SER A 109 8.75 29.98 11.00
CA SER A 109 8.32 29.46 12.31
C SER A 109 8.79 30.27 13.52
N HIS A 110 9.64 31.28 13.38
CA HIS A 110 10.14 32.09 14.51
C HIS A 110 9.94 33.60 14.29
N LYS A 111 9.14 33.98 13.29
CA LYS A 111 8.81 35.39 13.06
C LYS A 111 7.84 35.89 14.13
N ILE A 112 8.12 37.09 14.63
CA ILE A 112 7.24 37.79 15.58
C ILE A 112 6.00 38.25 14.82
N ALA A 113 4.83 37.86 15.29
CA ALA A 113 3.57 38.29 14.70
C ALA A 113 3.23 39.72 15.12
N VAL A 114 3.08 40.61 14.14
CA VAL A 114 2.55 41.97 14.34
C VAL A 114 1.12 41.99 13.80
N LEU A 115 0.18 42.37 14.66
CA LEU A 115 -1.25 42.42 14.36
C LEU A 115 -1.72 43.88 14.36
N GLU A 116 -2.37 44.31 13.27
CA GLU A 116 -2.90 45.67 13.12
C GLU A 116 -4.32 45.78 13.72
N GLU A 117 -4.75 47.02 14.00
CA GLU A 117 -6.15 47.37 14.35
C GLU A 117 -6.79 46.55 15.50
N GLY A 118 -5.99 46.03 16.43
CA GLY A 118 -6.49 45.25 17.57
C GLY A 118 -6.89 43.81 17.24
N MET A 119 -6.44 43.27 16.10
CA MET A 119 -6.58 41.85 15.78
C MET A 119 -5.96 40.96 16.85
N LYS A 120 -6.57 39.79 17.06
CA LYS A 120 -6.07 38.75 17.97
C LYS A 120 -5.92 37.42 17.22
N TYR A 121 -4.84 36.71 17.51
CA TYR A 121 -4.63 35.35 17.04
C TYR A 121 -4.91 34.38 18.18
N HIS A 122 -5.89 33.49 17.99
CA HIS A 122 -6.17 32.39 18.90
C HIS A 122 -5.61 31.11 18.30
N GLU A 123 -4.62 30.53 18.96
CA GLU A 123 -4.09 29.23 18.57
C GLU A 123 -5.12 28.16 18.92
N ILE A 124 -5.52 27.35 17.94
CA ILE A 124 -6.32 26.16 18.21
C ILE A 124 -5.33 25.13 18.76
N GLY A 125 -5.55 24.59 19.95
CA GLY A 125 -4.63 23.59 20.51
C GLY A 125 -4.49 22.37 19.61
N ILE A 126 -3.36 21.65 19.72
CA ILE A 126 -3.15 20.37 19.04
C ILE A 126 -4.20 19.38 19.59
N PRO A 127 -5.10 18.83 18.74
CA PRO A 127 -5.99 17.75 19.14
C PRO A 127 -5.22 16.60 19.81
N PRO A 128 -5.74 15.96 20.88
CA PRO A 128 -5.08 14.84 21.56
C PRO A 128 -4.70 13.67 20.62
N GLU A 129 -5.44 13.52 19.51
CA GLU A 129 -5.23 12.50 18.48
C GLU A 129 -3.92 12.70 17.72
N ASP A 130 -3.50 13.96 17.53
CA ASP A 130 -2.23 14.31 16.88
C ASP A 130 -1.03 14.09 17.80
N ALA A 131 -1.24 14.10 19.13
CA ALA A 131 -0.20 13.72 20.10
C ALA A 131 0.13 12.21 20.02
N GLN A 132 -0.81 11.38 19.57
CA GLN A 132 -0.65 9.93 19.35
C GLN A 132 -0.23 9.58 17.91
N PHE A 133 0.17 10.57 17.11
CA PHE A 133 0.51 10.37 15.70
C PHE A 133 1.52 9.23 15.44
N LEU A 134 2.55 9.10 16.29
CA LEU A 134 3.56 8.04 16.18
C LEU A 134 2.96 6.64 16.39
N GLU A 135 2.01 6.50 17.32
CA GLU A 135 1.34 5.24 17.64
C GLU A 135 0.43 4.82 16.49
N ILE A 136 -0.29 5.77 15.88
CA ILE A 136 -1.11 5.53 14.69
C ILE A 136 -0.23 5.03 13.54
N ARG A 137 0.93 5.65 13.28
CA ARG A 137 1.86 5.19 12.23
C ARG A 137 2.40 3.78 12.50
N GLN A 138 2.72 3.45 13.74
CA GLN A 138 3.15 2.08 14.10
C GLN A 138 2.03 1.06 13.90
N PHE A 139 0.79 1.41 14.24
CA PHE A 139 -0.35 0.52 14.03
C PHE A 139 -0.62 0.28 12.54
N GLN A 140 -0.53 1.32 11.71
CA GLN A 140 -0.69 1.22 10.26
C GLN A 140 0.34 0.32 9.59
N LEU A 141 1.60 0.38 10.02
CA LEU A 141 2.64 -0.53 9.52
C LEU A 141 2.24 -1.99 9.76
N ASN A 142 1.78 -2.29 10.98
CA ASN A 142 1.33 -3.63 11.35
C ASN A 142 0.08 -4.07 10.58
N GLU A 143 -0.84 -3.15 10.29
CA GLU A 143 -2.03 -3.41 9.50
C GLU A 143 -1.67 -3.80 8.07
N ILE A 144 -0.79 -3.03 7.41
CA ILE A 144 -0.28 -3.34 6.06
C ILE A 144 0.45 -4.69 6.05
N CYS A 145 1.33 -4.94 7.02
CA CYS A 145 2.06 -6.20 7.18
C CYS A 145 1.13 -7.42 7.25
N ARG A 146 0.01 -7.29 7.99
CA ARG A 146 -0.98 -8.36 8.17
C ARG A 146 -1.62 -8.80 6.86
N ILE A 147 -1.90 -7.87 5.95
CA ILE A 147 -2.53 -8.17 4.65
C ILE A 147 -1.62 -9.07 3.79
N PHE A 148 -0.32 -8.82 3.83
CA PHE A 148 0.67 -9.61 3.10
C PHE A 148 1.21 -10.80 3.90
N ARG A 149 0.79 -10.94 5.17
CA ARG A 149 1.34 -11.93 6.12
C ARG A 149 2.86 -11.86 6.23
N VAL A 150 3.39 -10.64 6.18
CA VAL A 150 4.82 -10.35 6.35
C VAL A 150 5.03 -9.95 7.81
N PRO A 151 5.90 -10.62 8.57
CA PRO A 151 6.25 -10.19 9.91
C PRO A 151 6.86 -8.78 9.95
N PRO A 152 6.54 -7.95 10.97
CA PRO A 152 7.03 -6.57 11.07
C PRO A 152 8.57 -6.44 11.07
N HIS A 153 9.30 -7.42 11.63
CA HIS A 153 10.76 -7.37 11.67
C HIS A 153 11.41 -7.44 10.28
N LEU A 154 10.74 -8.04 9.29
CA LEU A 154 11.23 -8.08 7.90
C LEU A 154 11.06 -6.74 7.16
N VAL A 155 10.19 -5.84 7.67
CA VAL A 155 10.02 -4.48 7.14
C VAL A 155 10.75 -3.42 7.98
N GLY A 156 11.58 -3.86 8.94
CA GLY A 156 12.41 -2.99 9.78
C GLY A 156 11.76 -2.53 11.10
N ASP A 157 10.57 -3.02 11.45
CA ASP A 157 9.99 -2.76 12.77
C ASP A 157 10.46 -3.82 13.78
N LEU A 158 11.42 -3.43 14.61
CA LEU A 158 12.02 -4.28 15.65
C LEU A 158 11.48 -3.97 17.06
N THR A 159 10.44 -3.14 17.19
CA THR A 159 9.96 -2.62 18.49
C THR A 159 9.62 -3.71 19.51
N ARG A 160 9.20 -4.89 19.03
CA ARG A 160 8.90 -6.08 19.86
C ARG A 160 9.78 -7.30 19.53
N ALA A 161 10.82 -7.10 18.75
CA ALA A 161 11.66 -8.18 18.25
C ALA A 161 12.82 -8.47 19.21
N THR A 162 12.97 -9.74 19.58
CA THR A 162 14.12 -10.28 20.34
C THR A 162 14.83 -11.30 19.46
N PHE A 163 16.13 -11.55 19.68
CA PHE A 163 16.89 -12.50 18.85
C PHE A 163 16.22 -13.88 18.75
N SER A 164 15.71 -14.42 19.87
CA SER A 164 15.02 -15.70 19.89
C SER A 164 13.67 -15.68 19.16
N ASN A 165 12.92 -14.58 19.21
CA ASN A 165 11.61 -14.51 18.56
C ASN A 165 11.70 -14.22 17.04
N ILE A 166 12.78 -13.59 16.56
CA ILE A 166 12.98 -13.27 15.14
C ILE A 166 13.20 -14.54 14.31
N GLU A 167 13.99 -15.49 14.83
CA GLU A 167 14.27 -16.74 14.14
C GLU A 167 12.98 -17.54 13.92
N HIS A 168 12.19 -17.71 14.98
CA HIS A 168 10.88 -18.37 14.90
C HIS A 168 9.92 -17.65 13.93
N GLN A 169 9.80 -16.32 14.00
CA GLN A 169 8.95 -15.55 13.08
C GLN A 169 9.40 -15.66 11.62
N SER A 170 10.71 -15.77 11.38
CA SER A 170 11.25 -15.93 10.03
C SER A 170 10.92 -17.32 9.46
N ILE A 171 10.98 -18.37 10.29
CA ILE A 171 10.54 -19.71 9.91
C ILE A 171 9.03 -19.72 9.63
N GLU A 172 8.22 -19.14 10.51
CA GLU A 172 6.77 -19.04 10.34
C GLU A 172 6.39 -18.33 9.04
N PHE A 173 7.10 -17.25 8.66
CA PHE A 173 6.91 -16.57 7.39
C PHE A 173 7.15 -17.48 6.18
N VAL A 174 8.24 -18.25 6.20
CA VAL A 174 8.54 -19.20 5.12
C VAL A 174 7.46 -20.27 5.03
N VAL A 175 7.03 -20.82 6.17
CA VAL A 175 6.05 -21.92 6.22
C VAL A 175 4.64 -21.47 5.87
N HIS A 176 4.17 -20.36 6.42
CA HIS A 176 2.76 -19.95 6.35
C HIS A 176 2.46 -18.89 5.29
N THR A 177 3.49 -18.23 4.76
CA THR A 177 3.33 -17.20 3.73
C THR A 177 3.99 -17.62 2.42
N ILE A 178 5.29 -17.94 2.41
CA ILE A 178 6.02 -18.21 1.17
C ILE A 178 5.69 -19.58 0.57
N ARG A 179 5.75 -20.65 1.37
CA ARG A 179 5.53 -22.03 0.89
C ARG A 179 4.19 -22.22 0.16
N PRO A 180 3.03 -21.69 0.62
CA PRO A 180 1.79 -21.79 -0.13
C PRO A 180 1.85 -21.17 -1.53
N TRP A 181 2.62 -20.10 -1.73
CA TRP A 181 2.84 -19.52 -3.05
C TRP A 181 3.76 -20.40 -3.89
N LEU A 182 4.87 -20.90 -3.33
CA LEU A 182 5.78 -21.81 -4.03
C LEU A 182 5.06 -23.07 -4.52
N VAL A 183 4.30 -23.73 -3.64
CA VAL A 183 3.51 -24.93 -4.01
C VAL A 183 2.50 -24.61 -5.12
N ARG A 184 1.87 -23.43 -5.08
CA ARG A 184 0.93 -23.01 -6.13
C ARG A 184 1.66 -22.79 -7.47
N TRP A 185 2.85 -22.21 -7.44
CA TRP A 185 3.68 -22.04 -8.63
C TRP A 185 4.12 -23.40 -9.19
N GLU A 186 4.63 -24.30 -8.34
CA GLU A 186 5.01 -25.66 -8.71
C GLU A 186 3.84 -26.40 -9.38
N GLN A 187 2.67 -26.42 -8.74
CA GLN A 187 1.47 -27.04 -9.31
C GLN A 187 1.05 -26.43 -10.65
N ALA A 188 1.14 -25.11 -10.80
CA ALA A 188 0.80 -24.43 -12.03
C ALA A 188 1.80 -24.75 -13.15
N ILE A 189 3.09 -24.75 -12.85
CA ILE A 189 4.17 -25.13 -13.78
C ILE A 189 3.95 -26.57 -14.22
N THR A 190 3.73 -27.47 -13.25
CA THR A 190 3.48 -28.89 -13.51
C THR A 190 2.35 -29.08 -14.51
N LYS A 191 1.22 -28.41 -14.27
CA LYS A 191 0.04 -28.48 -15.13
C LYS A 191 0.25 -27.90 -16.53
N CYS A 192 1.10 -26.88 -16.67
CA CYS A 192 1.27 -26.18 -17.95
C CYS A 192 2.37 -26.79 -18.82
N LEU A 193 3.41 -27.36 -18.22
CA LEU A 193 4.58 -27.86 -18.95
C LEU A 193 4.56 -29.37 -19.19
N PHE A 194 3.95 -30.17 -18.32
CA PHE A 194 3.96 -31.63 -18.44
C PHE A 194 2.58 -32.18 -18.80
N ARG A 195 2.57 -33.26 -19.59
CA ARG A 195 1.34 -34.02 -19.87
C ARG A 195 1.07 -35.04 -18.76
N GLU A 196 -0.18 -35.50 -18.65
CA GLU A 196 -0.54 -36.59 -17.75
C GLU A 196 0.32 -37.83 -18.06
N GLY A 197 1.13 -38.26 -17.11
CA GLY A 197 2.02 -39.43 -17.23
C GLY A 197 3.48 -39.14 -17.59
N GLU A 198 3.85 -37.88 -17.91
CA GLU A 198 5.26 -37.47 -18.13
C GLU A 198 5.95 -36.98 -16.85
N PHE A 199 5.30 -37.09 -15.70
CA PHE A 199 5.84 -36.64 -14.42
C PHE A 199 6.82 -37.70 -13.89
N ASP A 200 8.11 -37.46 -14.11
CA ASP A 200 9.20 -38.20 -13.49
C ASP A 200 9.80 -37.36 -12.36
N GLU A 201 9.93 -37.93 -11.15
CA GLU A 201 10.51 -37.25 -9.98
C GLU A 201 11.95 -36.75 -10.28
N ASP A 202 12.66 -37.44 -11.17
CA ASP A 202 14.01 -37.07 -11.60
C ASP A 202 14.03 -35.79 -12.46
N LEU A 203 13.00 -35.56 -13.28
CA LEU A 203 12.87 -34.36 -14.14
C LEU A 203 12.53 -33.11 -13.34
N PHE A 204 11.73 -33.25 -12.29
CA PHE A 204 11.42 -32.15 -11.36
C PHE A 204 12.66 -31.75 -10.56
N THR A 205 13.44 -32.73 -10.08
CA THR A 205 14.69 -32.49 -9.35
C THR A 205 15.72 -31.76 -10.22
N ALA A 206 15.88 -32.18 -11.48
CA ALA A 206 16.78 -31.52 -12.44
C ALA A 206 16.42 -30.04 -12.69
N LEU A 207 15.13 -29.71 -12.83
CA LEU A 207 14.66 -28.32 -13.02
C LEU A 207 14.89 -27.45 -11.79
N VAL A 208 14.69 -27.99 -10.59
CA VAL A 208 14.92 -27.26 -9.32
C VAL A 208 16.41 -27.01 -9.09
N GLU A 209 17.27 -27.96 -9.47
CA GLU A 209 18.72 -27.78 -9.43
C GLU A 209 19.20 -26.73 -10.44
N GLU A 210 18.64 -26.71 -11.66
CA GLU A 210 19.03 -25.72 -12.68
C GLU A 210 18.66 -24.27 -12.30
N ILE A 211 17.55 -24.08 -11.57
CA ILE A 211 17.15 -22.77 -11.02
C ILE A 211 18.06 -22.34 -9.86
N ARG A 212 18.67 -23.27 -9.11
CA ARG A 212 19.63 -22.95 -8.04
C ARG A 212 21.03 -22.60 -8.53
N VAL A 213 21.35 -22.86 -9.80
CA VAL A 213 22.70 -22.68 -10.38
C VAL A 213 22.85 -21.35 -11.16
N LYS A 214 21.89 -20.43 -11.07
CA LYS A 214 21.99 -19.06 -11.62
C LYS A 214 21.67 -18.02 -10.56
#